data_AF-A0A9N8PNT4-F1
#
_entry.id   AF-A0A9N8PNT4-F1
#
_cell.length_a   1.000
_cell.length_b   1.000
_cell.length_c   1.000
_cell.angle_alpha   90.00
_cell.angle_beta   90.00
_cell.angle_gamma   90.00
#
_symmetry.space_group_name_H-M   'P 1'
#
loop_
_entity.id
_entity.type
_entity.pdbx_description
1 polymer ?
#
loop_
_entity_poly.entity_id
_entity_poly.type
_entity_poly.pdbx_seq_one_letter_code
_entity_poly.pdbx_strand_id
1 'polypeptide(L)'
;MIYRGKLFETQYFGPTHPISWGARTFMVESISRDTTLAQVQRSLKSLQLQWKQAKSTLVTSGEIDVQRLVSLLPDRTTTDRLVQVYWRTFETIHRILYKPDFWADYYALWENPLAASAEFLVTVLLVVATVSCICSEEHMSYIGDSSSLRERAIALVEVCEFWLERQSQKNISLAHWQCRCLLLLAKISNTIKKKQTWNIAGNLLRQAMSAGFHRDPSLLGTPMRQIDQEMRRRLWATIVELELQISIERGMPSMLTSVTWDTANALDVLDEELDQSGKGRHSPHSTVSSLHSSRASLSLRLSLTAAINDTHSPLTHDDVLNLILENRLPRNMSPAPETLSVKRFLTFSFDSFCCCYIHPSP
;
A
#
# COMPACT_ATOMS: atom_id res chain seq x y z
N MET A 1 -10.20 22.36 -4.64
CA MET A 1 -8.79 22.36 -4.17
C MET A 1 -8.62 23.36 -3.05
N ILE A 2 -7.71 23.10 -2.09
CA ILE A 2 -7.49 23.95 -0.90
C ILE A 2 -5.99 24.13 -0.65
N TYR A 3 -5.57 25.35 -0.36
CA TYR A 3 -4.23 25.68 0.15
C TYR A 3 -4.30 25.94 1.65
N ARG A 4 -3.35 25.43 2.44
CA ARG A 4 -3.29 25.67 3.90
C ARG A 4 -1.88 25.91 4.39
N GLY A 5 -1.69 26.96 5.17
CA GLY A 5 -0.41 27.34 5.77
C GLY A 5 -0.19 28.83 5.59
N LYS A 6 1.01 29.30 5.90
CA LYS A 6 1.44 30.67 5.65
C LYS A 6 2.76 30.63 4.90
N LEU A 7 2.93 31.52 3.93
CA LEU A 7 4.18 31.66 3.17
C LEU A 7 4.63 30.30 2.61
N PHE A 8 5.89 29.92 2.84
CA PHE A 8 6.51 28.67 2.37
C PHE A 8 6.08 27.41 3.14
N GLU A 9 5.25 27.54 4.19
CA GLU A 9 4.65 26.39 4.89
C GLU A 9 3.31 25.96 4.27
N THR A 10 2.92 26.59 3.16
CA THR A 10 1.66 26.30 2.48
C THR A 10 1.65 24.90 1.87
N GLN A 11 0.66 24.10 2.24
CA GLN A 11 0.39 22.77 1.73
C GLN A 11 -0.81 22.81 0.78
N TYR A 12 -0.65 22.19 -0.39
CA TYR A 12 -1.73 21.98 -1.35
C TYR A 12 -2.52 20.70 -1.03
N PHE A 13 -3.84 20.76 -1.23
CA PHE A 13 -4.76 19.63 -1.19
C PHE A 13 -5.63 19.66 -2.43
N GLY A 14 -5.57 18.60 -3.22
CA GLY A 14 -6.23 18.57 -4.51
C GLY A 14 -7.73 18.36 -4.48
N PRO A 15 -8.37 18.38 -5.65
CA PRO A 15 -9.82 18.33 -5.81
C PRO A 15 -10.45 17.04 -5.27
N THR A 16 -9.77 15.90 -5.33
CA THR A 16 -10.25 14.59 -4.82
C THR A 16 -9.88 14.33 -3.36
N HIS A 17 -9.04 15.17 -2.75
CA HIS A 17 -8.64 14.99 -1.37
C HIS A 17 -9.83 15.28 -0.43
N PRO A 18 -10.15 14.45 0.58
CA PRO A 18 -11.34 14.64 1.43
C PRO A 18 -11.44 15.99 2.16
N ILE A 19 -10.30 16.61 2.48
CA ILE A 19 -10.27 18.00 3.00
C ILE A 19 -10.93 18.99 2.03
N SER A 20 -10.79 18.81 0.72
CA SER A 20 -11.42 19.64 -0.31
C SER A 20 -12.94 19.48 -0.39
N TRP A 21 -13.49 18.36 0.08
CA TRP A 21 -14.93 18.07 0.08
C TRP A 21 -15.61 18.46 1.40
N GLY A 22 -14.95 19.27 2.24
CA GLY A 22 -15.57 19.81 3.45
C GLY A 22 -15.54 18.89 4.67
N ALA A 23 -14.87 17.74 4.61
CA ALA A 23 -14.70 16.85 5.77
C ALA A 23 -14.11 17.57 7.00
N ARG A 24 -13.21 18.53 6.75
CA ARG A 24 -12.66 19.36 7.84
C ARG A 24 -13.66 20.35 8.40
N THR A 25 -14.45 21.00 7.55
CA THR A 25 -15.46 21.98 7.98
C THR A 25 -16.45 21.30 8.90
N PHE A 26 -16.91 20.11 8.51
CA PHE A 26 -17.71 19.22 9.33
C PHE A 26 -17.04 18.86 10.67
N MET A 27 -15.76 18.44 10.65
CA MET A 27 -15.03 18.12 11.89
C MET A 27 -14.90 19.32 12.84
N VAL A 28 -14.53 20.50 12.32
CA VAL A 28 -14.37 21.72 13.12
C VAL A 28 -15.70 22.13 13.73
N GLU A 29 -16.77 22.13 12.93
CA GLU A 29 -18.11 22.46 13.37
C GLU A 29 -18.62 21.50 14.44
N SER A 30 -18.38 20.20 14.27
CA SER A 30 -18.74 19.17 15.25
C SER A 30 -18.00 19.38 16.59
N ILE A 31 -16.69 19.65 16.54
CA ILE A 31 -15.87 19.91 17.75
C ILE A 31 -16.28 21.23 18.42
N SER A 32 -16.60 22.27 17.66
CA SER A 32 -17.02 23.56 18.23
C SER A 32 -18.40 23.51 18.89
N ARG A 33 -19.27 22.60 18.47
CA ARG A 33 -20.60 22.39 19.06
C ARG A 33 -20.56 21.55 20.34
N ASP A 34 -19.50 20.77 20.56
CA ASP A 34 -19.37 19.88 21.71
C ASP A 34 -18.09 20.16 22.52
N THR A 35 -18.27 20.78 23.70
CA THR A 35 -17.17 21.13 24.60
C THR A 35 -16.42 19.89 25.11
N THR A 36 -17.06 18.72 25.16
CA THR A 36 -16.42 17.47 25.58
C THR A 36 -15.41 17.00 24.53
N LEU A 37 -15.75 17.09 23.24
CA LEU A 37 -14.84 16.76 22.13
C LEU A 37 -13.61 17.67 22.13
N ALA A 38 -13.78 18.97 22.42
CA ALA A 38 -12.67 19.91 22.52
C ALA A 38 -11.73 19.60 23.71
N GLN A 39 -12.24 19.06 24.81
CA GLN A 39 -11.42 18.59 25.93
C GLN A 39 -10.69 17.28 25.59
N VAL A 40 -11.40 16.30 25.03
CA VAL A 40 -10.81 15.03 24.57
C VAL A 40 -9.69 15.27 23.57
N GLN A 41 -9.87 16.17 22.59
CA GLN A 41 -8.84 16.51 21.62
C GLN A 41 -7.56 17.05 22.28
N ARG A 42 -7.70 17.91 23.30
CA ARG A 42 -6.55 18.46 24.04
C ARG A 42 -5.81 17.37 24.81
N SER A 43 -6.55 16.50 25.50
CA SER A 43 -5.98 15.36 26.25
C SER A 43 -5.28 14.36 25.34
N LEU A 44 -5.89 14.00 24.21
CA LEU A 44 -5.26 13.14 23.20
C LEU A 44 -3.96 13.76 22.67
N LYS A 45 -3.97 15.07 22.39
CA LYS A 45 -2.77 15.78 21.92
C LYS A 45 -1.65 15.82 22.97
N SER A 46 -1.97 15.95 24.26
CA SER A 46 -0.95 15.86 25.31
C SER A 46 -0.36 14.44 25.41
N LEU A 47 -1.21 13.40 25.34
CA LEU A 47 -0.76 12.01 25.35
C LEU A 47 0.13 11.68 24.14
N GLN A 48 -0.24 12.16 22.94
CA GLN A 48 0.57 12.05 21.73
C GLN A 48 1.98 12.62 21.92
N LEU A 49 2.10 13.79 22.54
CA LEU A 49 3.39 14.45 22.74
C LEU A 49 4.27 13.67 23.71
N GLN A 50 3.69 13.21 24.82
CA GLN A 50 4.37 12.37 25.80
C GLN A 50 4.84 11.05 25.19
N TRP A 51 3.97 10.38 24.42
CA TRP A 51 4.32 9.15 23.73
C TRP A 51 5.46 9.35 22.74
N LYS A 52 5.41 10.39 21.91
CA LYS A 52 6.49 10.69 20.95
C LYS A 52 7.85 10.90 21.63
N GLN A 53 7.86 11.57 22.78
CA GLN A 53 9.07 11.74 23.58
C GLN A 53 9.59 10.39 24.08
N ALA A 54 8.73 9.59 24.72
CA ALA A 54 9.10 8.26 25.22
C ALA A 54 9.57 7.32 24.10
N LYS A 55 8.88 7.30 22.97
CA LYS A 55 9.22 6.48 21.79
C LYS A 55 10.59 6.85 21.22
N SER A 56 10.92 8.14 21.14
CA SER A 56 12.22 8.59 20.63
C SER A 56 13.41 8.08 21.46
N THR A 57 13.19 7.79 22.74
CA THR A 57 14.18 7.20 23.65
C THR A 57 14.29 5.68 23.50
N LEU A 58 13.23 5.01 22.99
CA LEU A 58 13.17 3.56 22.81
C LEU A 58 13.70 3.09 21.46
N VAL A 59 13.57 3.92 20.41
CA VAL A 59 14.15 3.64 19.07
C VAL A 59 15.63 4.02 19.11
N THR A 60 16.41 3.31 19.91
CA THR A 60 17.87 3.48 19.98
C THR A 60 18.49 2.99 18.67
N SER A 61 19.37 3.82 18.11
CA SER A 61 20.19 3.66 16.90
C SER A 61 21.20 2.51 16.99
N GLY A 62 20.73 1.29 17.27
CA GLY A 62 21.51 0.07 17.13
C GLY A 62 21.48 -0.45 15.70
N GLU A 63 22.49 -1.25 15.35
CA GLU A 63 22.46 -2.03 14.11
C GLU A 63 21.20 -2.93 14.08
N ILE A 64 20.65 -3.14 12.89
CA ILE A 64 19.52 -4.07 12.69
C ILE A 64 20.13 -5.34 12.12
N ASP A 65 20.40 -6.29 13.00
CA ASP A 65 20.85 -7.63 12.65
C ASP A 65 19.67 -8.62 12.61
N VAL A 66 19.96 -9.84 12.16
CA VAL A 66 18.99 -10.94 12.08
C VAL A 66 18.37 -11.24 13.45
N GLN A 67 19.16 -11.20 14.52
CA GLN A 67 18.67 -11.48 15.87
C GLN A 67 17.63 -10.45 16.32
N ARG A 68 17.87 -9.15 16.07
CA ARG A 68 16.91 -8.09 16.36
C ARG A 68 15.65 -8.23 15.53
N LEU A 69 15.77 -8.56 14.24
CA LEU A 69 14.60 -8.80 13.37
C LEU A 69 13.74 -9.98 13.85
N VAL A 70 14.37 -11.09 14.24
CA VAL A 70 13.66 -12.24 14.83
C VAL A 70 12.96 -11.86 16.13
N SER A 71 13.60 -11.06 16.99
CA SER A 71 13.00 -10.64 18.26
C SER A 71 11.76 -9.75 18.12
N LEU A 72 11.55 -9.17 16.93
CA LEU A 72 10.38 -8.35 16.62
C LEU A 72 9.19 -9.15 16.06
N LEU A 73 9.39 -10.42 15.70
CA LEU A 73 8.29 -11.28 15.28
C LEU A 73 7.33 -11.51 16.47
N PRO A 74 6.02 -11.39 16.27
CA PRO A 74 5.06 -11.92 17.22
C PRO A 74 5.24 -13.44 17.41
N ASP A 75 4.52 -14.02 18.37
CA ASP A 75 4.47 -15.47 18.48
C ASP A 75 3.95 -16.11 17.18
N ARG A 76 4.29 -17.39 16.98
CA ARG A 76 3.95 -18.13 15.75
C ARG A 76 2.45 -18.12 15.45
N THR A 77 1.61 -18.32 16.47
CA THR A 77 0.15 -18.36 16.30
C THR A 77 -0.37 -17.02 15.79
N THR A 78 0.08 -15.92 16.39
CA THR A 78 -0.27 -14.57 15.95
C THR A 78 0.25 -14.30 14.53
N THR A 79 1.49 -14.68 14.24
CA THR A 79 2.09 -14.45 12.92
C THR A 79 1.38 -15.25 11.84
N ASP A 80 1.08 -16.53 12.07
CA ASP A 80 0.34 -17.41 11.16
C ASP A 80 -1.01 -16.78 10.77
N ARG A 81 -1.76 -16.31 11.77
CA ARG A 81 -3.05 -15.65 11.57
C ARG A 81 -2.93 -14.39 10.73
N LEU A 82 -1.98 -13.50 11.06
CA LEU A 82 -1.78 -12.25 10.34
C LEU A 82 -1.32 -12.49 8.90
N VAL A 83 -0.38 -13.41 8.68
CA VAL A 83 0.06 -13.82 7.35
C VAL A 83 -1.11 -14.32 6.52
N GLN A 84 -1.97 -15.19 7.08
CA GLN A 84 -3.19 -15.65 6.39
C GLN A 84 -4.13 -14.51 6.00
N VAL A 85 -4.28 -13.49 6.86
CA VAL A 85 -5.10 -12.30 6.56
C VAL A 85 -4.52 -11.52 5.39
N TYR A 86 -3.20 -11.35 5.34
CA TYR A 86 -2.52 -10.69 4.21
C TYR A 86 -2.81 -11.40 2.89
N TRP A 87 -2.66 -12.73 2.86
CA TRP A 87 -2.94 -13.55 1.68
C TRP A 87 -4.39 -13.43 1.20
N ARG A 88 -5.35 -13.31 2.13
CA ARG A 88 -6.78 -13.18 1.83
C ARG A 88 -7.23 -11.76 1.49
N THR A 89 -6.38 -10.76 1.69
CA THR A 89 -6.72 -9.33 1.51
C THR A 89 -5.79 -8.69 0.48
N PHE A 90 -4.65 -8.16 0.89
CA PHE A 90 -3.74 -7.39 0.04
C PHE A 90 -3.15 -8.20 -1.10
N GLU A 91 -2.80 -9.46 -0.88
CA GLU A 91 -2.12 -10.25 -1.90
C GLU A 91 -3.03 -10.63 -3.06
N THR A 92 -4.35 -10.68 -2.82
CA THR A 92 -5.36 -10.83 -3.88
C THR A 92 -5.41 -9.62 -4.83
N ILE A 93 -4.89 -8.47 -4.38
CA ILE A 93 -4.91 -7.20 -5.09
C ILE A 93 -3.55 -6.90 -5.73
N HIS A 94 -2.49 -6.99 -4.93
CA HIS A 94 -1.17 -6.48 -5.27
C HIS A 94 -0.17 -7.56 -5.70
N ARG A 95 -0.45 -8.85 -5.49
CA ARG A 95 0.38 -9.98 -5.96
C ARG A 95 1.89 -9.74 -5.80
N ILE A 96 2.34 -9.25 -4.64
CA ILE A 96 3.72 -8.81 -4.40
C ILE A 96 4.63 -10.02 -4.19
N LEU A 97 4.10 -11.09 -3.60
CA LEU A 97 4.86 -12.24 -3.16
C LEU A 97 4.57 -13.44 -4.06
N TYR A 98 5.60 -14.25 -4.31
CA TYR A 98 5.40 -15.54 -4.95
C TYR A 98 5.04 -16.56 -3.88
N LYS A 99 3.82 -17.10 -3.94
CA LYS A 99 3.24 -17.91 -2.86
C LYS A 99 4.07 -19.15 -2.50
N PRO A 100 4.55 -19.98 -3.44
CA PRO A 100 5.32 -21.19 -3.12
C PRO A 100 6.60 -20.89 -2.33
N ASP A 101 7.42 -19.95 -2.81
CA ASP A 101 8.69 -19.59 -2.17
C ASP A 101 8.44 -18.99 -0.77
N PHE A 102 7.45 -18.09 -0.66
CA PHE A 102 7.13 -17.48 0.63
C PHE A 102 6.76 -18.54 1.68
N TRP A 103 5.88 -19.50 1.36
CA TRP A 103 5.46 -20.50 2.34
C TRP A 103 6.59 -21.46 2.69
N ALA A 104 7.45 -21.83 1.72
CA ALA A 104 8.62 -22.64 1.99
C ALA A 104 9.58 -21.96 2.99
N ASP A 105 9.92 -20.70 2.73
CA ASP A 105 10.77 -19.90 3.61
C ASP A 105 10.09 -19.61 4.96
N TYR A 106 8.77 -19.43 4.96
CA TYR A 106 7.99 -19.17 6.17
C TYR A 106 7.98 -20.38 7.11
N TYR A 107 7.83 -21.59 6.58
CA TYR A 107 7.94 -22.79 7.41
C TYR A 107 9.36 -23.01 7.90
N ALA A 108 10.37 -22.81 7.06
CA ALA A 108 11.78 -22.90 7.44
C ALA A 108 12.18 -21.89 8.53
N LEU A 109 11.61 -20.68 8.50
CA LEU A 109 11.80 -19.65 9.52
C LEU A 109 11.45 -20.17 10.93
N TRP A 110 10.38 -20.94 11.07
CA TRP A 110 9.96 -21.47 12.37
C TRP A 110 10.76 -22.69 12.84
N GLU A 111 11.51 -23.33 11.94
CA GLU A 111 12.47 -24.39 12.30
C GLU A 111 13.80 -23.80 12.78
N ASN A 112 14.31 -22.77 12.09
CA ASN A 112 15.54 -22.09 12.47
C ASN A 112 15.47 -20.58 12.15
N PRO A 113 14.98 -19.75 13.08
CA PRO A 113 14.78 -18.33 12.83
C PRO A 113 16.05 -17.55 12.49
N LEU A 114 17.19 -17.94 13.07
CA LEU A 114 18.48 -17.26 12.87
C LEU A 114 19.15 -17.61 11.55
N ALA A 115 18.69 -18.66 10.85
CA ALA A 115 19.15 -19.00 9.51
C ALA A 115 18.39 -18.24 8.41
N ALA A 116 17.28 -17.59 8.73
CA ALA A 116 16.52 -16.80 7.76
C ALA A 116 17.31 -15.57 7.29
N SER A 117 17.14 -15.20 6.02
CA SER A 117 17.72 -13.96 5.50
C SER A 117 17.05 -12.74 6.13
N ALA A 118 17.80 -11.65 6.25
CA ALA A 118 17.27 -10.39 6.75
C ALA A 118 16.15 -9.85 5.82
N GLU A 119 16.27 -10.02 4.51
CA GLU A 119 15.24 -9.69 3.53
C GLU A 119 13.92 -10.40 3.82
N PHE A 120 13.97 -11.70 4.11
CA PHE A 120 12.78 -12.50 4.38
C PHE A 120 12.12 -12.10 5.71
N LEU A 121 12.93 -11.89 6.76
CA LEU A 121 12.42 -11.38 8.03
C LEU A 121 11.73 -10.02 7.88
N VAL A 122 12.34 -9.09 7.14
CA VAL A 122 11.74 -7.78 6.83
C VAL A 122 10.45 -7.94 6.03
N THR A 123 10.41 -8.88 5.08
CA THR A 123 9.20 -9.23 4.32
C THR A 123 8.06 -9.65 5.26
N VAL A 124 8.32 -10.61 6.18
CA VAL A 124 7.32 -11.08 7.14
C VAL A 124 6.87 -9.97 8.09
N LEU A 125 7.80 -9.16 8.62
CA LEU A 125 7.46 -8.05 9.52
C LEU A 125 6.59 -7.00 8.83
N LEU A 126 6.84 -6.70 7.54
CA LEU A 126 6.01 -5.77 6.77
C LEU A 126 4.64 -6.36 6.44
N VAL A 127 4.54 -7.66 6.14
CA VAL A 127 3.27 -8.38 5.99
C VAL A 127 2.44 -8.26 7.28
N VAL A 128 3.04 -8.56 8.43
CA VAL A 128 2.41 -8.42 9.76
C VAL A 128 1.98 -6.96 10.00
N ALA A 129 2.86 -5.99 9.76
CA ALA A 129 2.54 -4.57 9.98
C ALA A 129 1.38 -4.08 9.10
N THR A 130 1.28 -4.58 7.87
CA THR A 130 0.22 -4.19 6.92
C THR A 130 -1.17 -4.56 7.41
N VAL A 131 -1.32 -5.71 8.07
CA VAL A 131 -2.65 -6.25 8.47
C VAL A 131 -2.92 -6.15 9.97
N SER A 132 -1.97 -5.66 10.77
CA SER A 132 -2.07 -5.60 12.24
C SER A 132 -3.33 -4.89 12.74
N CYS A 133 -3.78 -3.83 12.05
CA CYS A 133 -4.96 -3.06 12.45
C CYS A 133 -6.29 -3.63 11.90
N ILE A 134 -6.23 -4.56 10.94
CA ILE A 134 -7.42 -5.11 10.26
C ILE A 134 -7.95 -6.34 11.00
N CYS A 135 -7.07 -7.08 11.66
CA CYS A 135 -7.38 -8.37 12.26
C CYS A 135 -7.73 -8.30 13.76
N SER A 136 -8.44 -7.25 14.20
CA SER A 136 -8.74 -7.02 15.63
C SER A 136 -9.91 -7.89 16.11
N GLU A 137 -9.62 -9.09 16.60
CA GLU A 137 -10.56 -9.93 17.37
C GLU A 137 -10.32 -9.82 18.89
N GLU A 138 -9.21 -9.19 19.31
CA GLU A 138 -8.84 -9.02 20.71
C GLU A 138 -9.29 -7.66 21.28
N HIS A 139 -9.36 -7.56 22.61
CA HIS A 139 -9.65 -6.32 23.34
C HIS A 139 -8.64 -5.24 22.92
N MET A 140 -9.11 -4.23 22.19
CA MET A 140 -8.28 -3.12 21.73
C MET A 140 -7.75 -2.33 22.93
N SER A 141 -6.45 -2.45 23.20
CA SER A 141 -5.75 -1.56 24.11
C SER A 141 -5.23 -0.33 23.36
N TYR A 142 -5.20 0.81 24.06
CA TYR A 142 -4.78 2.09 23.49
C TYR A 142 -3.52 2.60 24.19
N ILE A 143 -2.60 3.14 23.39
CA ILE A 143 -1.41 3.85 23.84
C ILE A 143 -1.58 5.31 23.40
N GLY A 144 -1.98 6.16 24.34
CA GLY A 144 -2.37 7.53 24.03
C GLY A 144 -3.63 7.58 23.16
N ASP A 145 -3.50 8.08 21.93
CA ASP A 145 -4.59 8.22 20.96
C ASP A 145 -4.57 7.15 19.86
N SER A 146 -3.64 6.19 19.95
CA SER A 146 -3.40 5.18 18.94
C SER A 146 -3.62 3.80 19.54
N SER A 147 -4.12 2.83 18.76
CA SER A 147 -4.22 1.46 19.24
C SER A 147 -2.82 0.88 19.45
N SER A 148 -2.66 0.01 20.43
CA SER A 148 -1.40 -0.70 20.68
C SER A 148 -0.93 -1.48 19.45
N LEU A 149 -1.88 -2.08 18.72
CA LEU A 149 -1.63 -2.76 17.44
C LEU A 149 -1.05 -1.82 16.38
N ARG A 150 -1.60 -0.61 16.27
CA ARG A 150 -1.09 0.40 15.34
C ARG A 150 0.29 0.88 15.75
N GLU A 151 0.52 1.16 17.03
CA GLU A 151 1.86 1.56 17.50
C GLU A 151 2.92 0.49 17.25
N ARG A 152 2.57 -0.80 17.45
CA ARG A 152 3.44 -1.91 17.07
C ARG A 152 3.72 -1.93 15.57
N ALA A 153 2.69 -1.79 14.73
CA ALA A 153 2.87 -1.74 13.28
C ALA A 153 3.76 -0.57 12.84
N ILE A 154 3.62 0.61 13.47
CA ILE A 154 4.48 1.76 13.21
C ILE A 154 5.93 1.45 13.57
N ALA A 155 6.18 0.84 14.73
CA ALA A 155 7.53 0.45 15.15
C ALA A 155 8.17 -0.54 14.15
N LEU A 156 7.42 -1.55 13.71
CA LEU A 156 7.88 -2.49 12.68
C LEU A 156 8.21 -1.78 11.36
N VAL A 157 7.33 -0.88 10.90
CA VAL A 157 7.54 -0.08 9.68
C VAL A 157 8.79 0.79 9.78
N GLU A 158 9.04 1.43 10.91
CA GLU A 158 10.22 2.27 11.13
C GLU A 158 11.52 1.44 11.12
N VAL A 159 11.53 0.29 11.77
CA VAL A 159 12.68 -0.64 11.75
C VAL A 159 12.94 -1.14 10.32
N CYS A 160 11.90 -1.56 9.59
CA CYS A 160 12.04 -2.06 8.22
C CYS A 160 12.47 -0.95 7.24
N GLU A 161 11.94 0.26 7.39
CA GLU A 161 12.37 1.45 6.62
C GLU A 161 13.86 1.74 6.86
N PHE A 162 14.29 1.77 8.12
CA PHE A 162 15.69 2.00 8.47
C PHE A 162 16.62 0.91 7.93
N TRP A 163 16.19 -0.36 8.00
CA TRP A 163 16.95 -1.47 7.43
C TRP A 163 17.11 -1.31 5.91
N LEU A 164 16.04 -0.98 5.19
CA LEU A 164 16.04 -0.80 3.74
C LEU A 164 16.92 0.37 3.27
N GLU A 165 16.93 1.49 4.01
CA GLU A 165 17.73 2.68 3.69
C GLU A 165 19.24 2.42 3.76
N ARG A 166 19.67 1.40 4.52
CA ARG A 166 21.08 1.02 4.69
C ARG A 166 21.57 -0.02 3.67
N GLN A 167 20.67 -0.57 2.86
CA GLN A 167 21.06 -1.58 1.87
C GLN A 167 21.74 -0.96 0.65
N SER A 168 22.64 -1.72 0.05
CA SER A 168 23.36 -1.32 -1.16
C SER A 168 22.39 -1.07 -2.32
N GLN A 169 22.53 0.09 -2.97
CA GLN A 169 21.74 0.43 -4.17
C GLN A 169 22.33 -0.16 -5.46
N LYS A 170 23.47 -0.88 -5.40
CA LYS A 170 24.16 -1.39 -6.59
C LYS A 170 23.50 -2.65 -7.17
N ASN A 171 23.07 -3.58 -6.32
CA ASN A 171 22.52 -4.89 -6.70
C ASN A 171 21.21 -5.13 -5.95
N ILE A 172 20.14 -4.47 -6.37
CA ILE A 172 18.84 -4.56 -5.70
C ILE A 172 18.16 -5.87 -6.14
N SER A 173 18.00 -6.82 -5.22
CA SER A 173 17.33 -8.10 -5.48
C SER A 173 15.81 -7.97 -5.62
N LEU A 174 15.15 -9.01 -6.12
CA LEU A 174 13.68 -9.07 -6.17
C LEU A 174 13.04 -8.84 -4.78
N ALA A 175 13.58 -9.49 -3.76
CA ALA A 175 13.12 -9.35 -2.38
C ALA A 175 13.18 -7.89 -1.87
N HIS A 176 14.20 -7.12 -2.26
CA HIS A 176 14.26 -5.70 -1.92
C HIS A 176 13.11 -4.90 -2.53
N TRP A 177 12.70 -5.19 -3.77
CA TRP A 177 11.54 -4.54 -4.40
C TRP A 177 10.22 -4.95 -3.75
N GLN A 178 10.09 -6.22 -3.36
CA GLN A 178 8.95 -6.71 -2.59
C GLN A 178 8.84 -5.96 -1.25
N CYS A 179 9.95 -5.84 -0.51
CA CYS A 179 10.01 -5.06 0.73
C CYS A 179 9.63 -3.60 0.52
N ARG A 180 10.07 -2.95 -0.58
CA ARG A 180 9.68 -1.55 -0.87
C ARG A 180 8.18 -1.40 -1.13
N CYS A 181 7.56 -2.33 -1.86
CA CYS A 181 6.12 -2.31 -2.12
C CYS A 181 5.33 -2.58 -0.82
N LEU A 182 5.75 -3.58 -0.04
CA LEU A 182 5.17 -3.89 1.27
C LEU A 182 5.33 -2.74 2.27
N LEU A 183 6.47 -2.04 2.26
CA LEU A 183 6.71 -0.88 3.11
C LEU A 183 5.72 0.25 2.80
N LEU A 184 5.49 0.51 1.50
CA LEU A 184 4.50 1.51 1.08
C LEU A 184 3.08 1.09 1.50
N LEU A 185 2.70 -0.17 1.30
CA LEU A 185 1.42 -0.72 1.76
C LEU A 185 1.23 -0.61 3.27
N ALA A 186 2.24 -0.98 4.06
CA ALA A 186 2.20 -0.89 5.50
C ALA A 186 2.06 0.57 5.98
N LYS A 187 2.72 1.52 5.30
CA LYS A 187 2.56 2.96 5.57
C LYS A 187 1.15 3.44 5.28
N ILE A 188 0.55 3.02 4.17
CA ILE A 188 -0.83 3.37 3.79
C ILE A 188 -1.81 2.81 4.83
N SER A 189 -1.72 1.52 5.11
CA SER A 189 -2.63 0.79 6.01
C SER A 189 -2.62 1.32 7.45
N ASN A 190 -1.51 1.93 7.87
CA ASN A 190 -1.35 2.48 9.23
C ASN A 190 -1.34 4.02 9.25
N THR A 191 -1.61 4.69 8.13
CA THR A 191 -1.62 6.15 8.01
C THR A 191 -0.31 6.81 8.46
N ILE A 192 0.83 6.17 8.15
CA ILE A 192 2.17 6.61 8.56
C ILE A 192 2.69 7.64 7.56
N LYS A 193 3.16 8.80 8.07
CA LYS A 193 3.71 9.89 7.26
C LYS A 193 2.78 10.27 6.07
N LYS A 194 1.45 10.22 6.24
CA LYS A 194 0.42 10.42 5.16
C LYS A 194 0.70 11.60 4.22
N LYS A 195 1.22 12.72 4.76
CA LYS A 195 1.56 13.92 3.97
C LYS A 195 2.69 13.71 2.96
N GLN A 196 3.57 12.75 3.21
CA GLN A 196 4.73 12.41 2.38
C GLN A 196 4.46 11.23 1.44
N THR A 197 3.38 10.47 1.65
CA THR A 197 3.09 9.22 0.92
C THR A 197 3.09 9.40 -0.60
N TRP A 198 2.57 10.53 -1.12
CA TRP A 198 2.62 10.83 -2.56
C TRP A 198 4.06 10.95 -3.09
N ASN A 199 4.95 11.63 -2.36
CA ASN A 199 6.36 11.73 -2.74
C ASN A 199 7.08 10.37 -2.67
N ILE A 200 6.75 9.56 -1.65
CA ILE A 200 7.32 8.21 -1.48
C ILE A 200 6.92 7.31 -2.64
N ALA A 201 5.65 7.32 -3.05
CA ALA A 201 5.15 6.55 -4.18
C ALA A 201 5.80 6.98 -5.52
N GLY A 202 5.88 8.28 -5.78
CA GLY A 202 6.57 8.80 -6.96
C GLY A 202 8.07 8.48 -6.97
N ASN A 203 8.73 8.44 -5.81
CA ASN A 203 10.12 8.00 -5.70
C ASN A 203 10.26 6.51 -6.05
N LEU A 204 9.40 5.64 -5.49
CA LEU A 204 9.38 4.21 -5.80
C LEU A 204 9.17 3.96 -7.29
N LEU A 205 8.23 4.67 -7.93
CA LEU A 205 8.00 4.59 -9.38
C LEU A 205 9.26 4.94 -10.17
N ARG A 206 9.92 6.07 -9.87
CA ARG A 206 11.16 6.48 -10.56
C ARG A 206 12.30 5.49 -10.35
N GLN A 207 12.44 4.96 -9.14
CA GLN A 207 13.43 3.91 -8.85
C GLN A 207 13.15 2.66 -9.69
N ALA A 208 11.90 2.21 -9.77
CA ALA A 208 11.50 1.04 -10.56
C ALA A 208 11.74 1.27 -12.06
N MET A 209 11.45 2.47 -12.56
CA MET A 209 11.78 2.86 -13.94
C MET A 209 13.29 2.81 -14.19
N SER A 210 14.10 3.32 -13.28
CA SER A 210 15.58 3.26 -13.36
C SER A 210 16.10 1.82 -13.39
N ALA A 211 15.45 0.90 -12.66
CA ALA A 211 15.71 -0.54 -12.72
C ALA A 211 15.05 -1.27 -13.91
N GLY A 212 14.39 -0.52 -14.81
CA GLY A 212 13.82 -1.03 -16.05
C GLY A 212 12.48 -1.76 -15.93
N PHE A 213 11.75 -1.66 -14.81
CA PHE A 213 10.47 -2.38 -14.61
C PHE A 213 9.38 -1.99 -15.61
N HIS A 214 9.50 -0.79 -16.18
CA HIS A 214 8.66 -0.27 -17.27
C HIS A 214 8.94 -0.92 -18.64
N ARG A 215 9.93 -1.82 -18.71
CA ARG A 215 10.29 -2.60 -19.90
C ARG A 215 9.97 -4.06 -19.70
N ASP A 216 9.27 -4.66 -20.67
CA ASP A 216 8.91 -6.07 -20.60
C ASP A 216 10.17 -6.93 -20.52
N PRO A 217 10.28 -7.83 -19.52
CA PRO A 217 11.47 -8.64 -19.36
C PRO A 217 11.75 -9.59 -20.55
N SER A 218 10.75 -9.95 -21.36
CA SER A 218 10.96 -10.73 -22.59
C SER A 218 11.75 -9.97 -23.67
N LEU A 219 11.82 -8.64 -23.57
CA LEU A 219 12.52 -7.77 -24.53
C LEU A 219 13.95 -7.45 -24.09
N LEU A 220 14.36 -7.81 -22.86
CA LEU A 220 15.65 -7.38 -22.30
C LEU A 220 16.86 -8.17 -22.81
N GLY A 221 16.66 -9.16 -23.67
CA GLY A 221 17.75 -9.94 -24.30
C GLY A 221 18.58 -10.79 -23.33
N THR A 222 18.29 -10.73 -22.02
CA THR A 222 18.96 -11.51 -20.98
C THR A 222 18.09 -12.70 -20.58
N PRO A 223 18.66 -13.91 -20.43
CA PRO A 223 17.91 -15.07 -19.99
C PRO A 223 17.46 -14.86 -18.54
N MET A 224 16.15 -14.90 -18.32
CA MET A 224 15.51 -14.74 -17.01
C MET A 224 14.49 -15.87 -16.82
N ARG A 225 14.43 -16.49 -15.63
CA ARG A 225 13.44 -17.53 -15.33
C ARG A 225 12.04 -16.96 -15.50
N GLN A 226 11.10 -17.77 -15.97
CA GLN A 226 9.71 -17.34 -16.21
C GLN A 226 9.07 -16.73 -14.95
N ILE A 227 9.36 -17.32 -13.78
CA ILE A 227 8.90 -16.80 -12.47
C ILE A 227 9.43 -15.39 -12.23
N ASP A 228 10.73 -15.15 -12.44
CA ASP A 228 11.34 -13.82 -12.24
C ASP A 228 10.76 -12.78 -13.21
N GLN A 229 10.50 -13.17 -14.47
CA GLN A 229 9.85 -12.29 -15.44
C GLN A 229 8.45 -11.90 -14.98
N GLU A 230 7.67 -12.88 -14.51
CA GLU A 230 6.32 -12.65 -14.04
C GLU A 230 6.29 -11.81 -12.76
N MET A 231 7.17 -12.09 -11.80
CA MET A 231 7.29 -11.28 -10.58
C MET A 231 7.68 -9.83 -10.90
N ARG A 232 8.51 -9.60 -11.92
CA ARG A 232 8.82 -8.25 -12.39
C ARG A 232 7.61 -7.53 -12.99
N ARG A 233 6.77 -8.22 -13.77
CA ARG A 233 5.50 -7.67 -14.29
C ARG A 233 4.52 -7.34 -13.17
N ARG A 234 4.37 -8.25 -12.19
CA ARG A 234 3.49 -8.04 -11.03
C ARG A 234 3.92 -6.84 -10.20
N LEU A 235 5.20 -6.74 -9.85
CA LEU A 235 5.72 -5.59 -9.10
C LEU A 235 5.58 -4.28 -9.87
N TRP A 236 5.82 -4.27 -11.19
CA TRP A 236 5.56 -3.09 -12.02
C TRP A 236 4.09 -2.66 -11.92
N ALA A 237 3.16 -3.59 -12.17
CA ALA A 237 1.73 -3.32 -12.11
C ALA A 237 1.29 -2.81 -10.73
N THR A 238 1.87 -3.36 -9.65
CA THR A 238 1.58 -2.93 -8.28
C THR A 238 2.11 -1.54 -7.97
N ILE A 239 3.32 -1.21 -8.40
CA ILE A 239 3.88 0.13 -8.23
C ILE A 239 3.04 1.17 -8.99
N VAL A 240 2.61 0.84 -10.20
CA VAL A 240 1.69 1.65 -11.01
C VAL A 240 0.36 1.87 -10.29
N GLU A 241 -0.24 0.80 -9.75
CA GLU A 241 -1.52 0.87 -9.05
C GLU A 241 -1.42 1.72 -7.77
N LEU A 242 -0.38 1.50 -6.96
CA LEU A 242 -0.15 2.26 -5.73
C LEU A 242 0.09 3.75 -6.02
N GLU A 243 0.91 4.10 -7.02
CA GLU A 243 1.17 5.49 -7.36
C GLU A 243 -0.10 6.23 -7.81
N LEU A 244 -0.91 5.56 -8.64
CA LEU A 244 -2.17 6.13 -9.11
C LEU A 244 -3.16 6.30 -7.97
N GLN A 245 -3.35 5.27 -7.14
CA GLN A 245 -4.24 5.35 -5.97
C GLN A 245 -3.85 6.52 -5.06
N ILE A 246 -2.56 6.65 -4.74
CA ILE A 246 -2.07 7.71 -3.84
C ILE A 246 -2.20 9.09 -4.49
N SER A 247 -2.03 9.20 -5.81
CA SER A 247 -2.26 10.44 -6.57
C SER A 247 -3.72 10.87 -6.50
N ILE A 248 -4.65 9.92 -6.66
CA ILE A 248 -6.10 10.15 -6.50
C ILE A 248 -6.41 10.57 -5.06
N GLU A 249 -5.92 9.87 -4.05
CA GLU A 249 -6.18 10.21 -2.64
C GLU A 249 -5.60 11.58 -2.25
N ARG A 250 -4.45 11.96 -2.83
CA ARG A 250 -3.82 13.26 -2.60
C ARG A 250 -4.51 14.39 -3.38
N GLY A 251 -5.16 14.06 -4.49
CA GLY A 251 -5.60 15.00 -5.52
C GLY A 251 -4.41 15.65 -6.23
N MET A 252 -3.50 14.82 -6.70
CA MET A 252 -2.37 15.27 -7.51
C MET A 252 -2.44 14.58 -8.87
N PRO A 253 -1.89 15.20 -9.92
CA PRO A 253 -1.62 14.49 -11.17
C PRO A 253 -0.74 13.26 -10.89
N SER A 254 -1.09 12.12 -11.49
CA SER A 254 -0.22 10.94 -11.50
C SER A 254 0.93 11.14 -12.49
N MET A 255 2.13 10.72 -12.10
CA MET A 255 3.30 10.77 -12.99
C MET A 255 3.12 9.91 -14.24
N LEU A 256 2.33 8.84 -14.13
CA LEU A 256 2.10 7.85 -15.17
C LEU A 256 1.44 8.42 -16.43
N THR A 257 0.78 9.58 -16.33
CA THR A 257 0.21 10.29 -17.49
C THR A 257 1.24 10.65 -18.56
N SER A 258 2.51 10.78 -18.16
CA SER A 258 3.65 11.13 -19.03
C SER A 258 4.61 9.97 -19.28
N VAL A 259 4.38 8.80 -18.69
CA VAL A 259 5.29 7.66 -18.78
C VAL A 259 4.81 6.70 -19.86
N THR A 260 5.75 6.27 -20.71
CA THR A 260 5.53 5.17 -21.65
C THR A 260 6.16 3.89 -21.10
N TRP A 261 5.46 2.77 -21.24
CA TRP A 261 5.96 1.45 -20.86
C TRP A 261 5.41 0.39 -21.80
N ASP A 262 6.20 -0.66 -22.00
CA ASP A 262 5.86 -1.79 -22.89
C ASP A 262 5.65 -3.11 -22.13
N THR A 263 5.80 -3.09 -20.80
CA THR A 263 5.54 -4.24 -19.92
C THR A 263 4.12 -4.79 -20.15
N ALA A 264 4.05 -6.08 -20.49
CA ALA A 264 2.79 -6.79 -20.67
C ALA A 264 2.00 -6.87 -19.36
N ASN A 265 0.70 -7.17 -19.45
CA ASN A 265 -0.10 -7.42 -18.24
C ASN A 265 0.44 -8.64 -17.49
N ALA A 266 0.29 -8.66 -16.16
CA ALA A 266 0.59 -9.83 -15.36
C ALA A 266 -0.29 -11.00 -15.80
N LEU A 267 0.26 -12.21 -15.78
CA LEU A 267 -0.47 -13.41 -16.18
C LEU A 267 -1.57 -13.71 -15.16
N ASP A 268 -2.75 -14.05 -15.67
CA ASP A 268 -3.88 -14.48 -14.86
C ASP A 268 -3.87 -15.99 -14.65
N VAL A 269 -2.85 -16.45 -13.93
CA VAL A 269 -2.61 -17.86 -13.61
C VAL A 269 -2.28 -18.03 -12.14
N LEU A 270 -2.55 -19.23 -11.62
CA LEU A 270 -2.16 -19.61 -10.26
C LEU A 270 -0.64 -19.71 -10.15
N ASP A 271 -0.08 -19.46 -8.97
CA ASP A 271 1.37 -19.48 -8.77
C ASP A 271 1.94 -20.89 -8.98
N GLU A 272 1.17 -21.90 -8.59
CA GLU A 272 1.50 -23.33 -8.76
C GLU A 272 1.57 -23.76 -10.24
N GLU A 273 0.99 -22.98 -11.16
CA GLU A 273 0.99 -23.25 -12.60
C GLU A 273 2.13 -22.53 -13.34
N LEU A 274 2.81 -21.57 -12.71
CA LEU A 274 3.90 -20.80 -13.33
C LEU A 274 5.15 -21.64 -13.62
N ASP A 275 5.36 -22.71 -12.86
CA ASP A 275 6.51 -23.61 -13.00
C ASP A 275 6.31 -24.64 -14.13
N GLN A 276 5.06 -24.86 -14.56
CA GLN A 276 4.71 -25.83 -15.62
C GLN A 276 4.85 -25.21 -17.01
N SER A 277 6.11 -24.97 -17.42
CA SER A 277 6.54 -24.69 -18.80
C SER A 277 5.56 -23.90 -19.68
N GLY A 278 5.44 -22.59 -19.47
CA GLY A 278 5.01 -21.61 -20.49
C GLY A 278 3.61 -21.75 -21.12
N LYS A 279 2.81 -22.76 -20.78
CA LYS A 279 1.44 -22.95 -21.27
C LYS A 279 0.49 -22.73 -20.11
N GLY A 280 0.42 -21.48 -19.65
CA GLY A 280 -0.64 -21.00 -18.77
C GLY A 280 -1.97 -21.21 -19.48
N ARG A 281 -2.57 -22.38 -19.27
CA ARG A 281 -3.87 -22.72 -19.80
C ARG A 281 -4.82 -21.92 -18.93
N HIS A 282 -5.50 -20.92 -19.49
CA HIS A 282 -6.56 -20.18 -18.78
C HIS A 282 -7.46 -21.21 -18.09
N SER A 283 -7.31 -21.35 -16.78
CA SER A 283 -8.21 -22.20 -16.02
C SER A 283 -9.52 -21.44 -15.96
N PRO A 284 -10.64 -22.00 -16.46
CA PRO A 284 -11.95 -21.36 -16.36
C PRO A 284 -12.39 -21.13 -14.88
N HIS A 285 -11.62 -21.64 -13.92
CA HIS A 285 -11.81 -21.49 -12.48
C HIS A 285 -10.77 -20.56 -11.81
N SER A 286 -9.83 -19.97 -12.56
CA SER A 286 -8.96 -18.92 -12.02
C SER A 286 -9.81 -17.69 -11.73
N THR A 287 -10.00 -17.35 -10.45
CA THR A 287 -10.48 -16.01 -10.08
C THR A 287 -9.54 -14.99 -10.70
N VAL A 288 -10.04 -14.21 -11.66
CA VAL A 288 -9.24 -13.20 -12.36
C VAL A 288 -8.50 -12.36 -11.32
N SER A 289 -7.17 -12.38 -11.37
CA SER A 289 -6.33 -11.58 -10.50
C SER A 289 -6.79 -10.12 -10.56
N SER A 290 -7.04 -9.50 -9.41
CA SER A 290 -7.51 -8.11 -9.35
C SER A 290 -6.54 -7.17 -10.05
N LEU A 291 -5.24 -7.48 -9.98
CA LEU A 291 -4.17 -6.77 -10.67
C LEU A 291 -4.34 -6.84 -12.20
N HIS A 292 -4.68 -8.03 -12.70
CA HIS A 292 -4.96 -8.25 -14.12
C HIS A 292 -6.18 -7.45 -14.58
N SER A 293 -7.27 -7.48 -13.80
CA SER A 293 -8.48 -6.71 -14.09
C SER A 293 -8.27 -5.20 -14.02
N SER A 294 -7.51 -4.72 -13.03
CA SER A 294 -7.24 -3.30 -12.81
C SER A 294 -6.51 -2.66 -14.00
N ARG A 295 -5.72 -3.46 -14.73
CA ARG A 295 -5.02 -3.03 -15.94
C ARG A 295 -5.97 -2.56 -17.03
N ALA A 296 -7.13 -3.19 -17.19
CA ALA A 296 -8.11 -2.86 -18.24
C ALA A 296 -8.70 -1.46 -18.08
N SER A 297 -8.84 -0.98 -16.83
CA SER A 297 -9.38 0.36 -16.53
C SER A 297 -8.29 1.42 -16.32
N LEU A 298 -7.01 1.06 -16.36
CA LEU A 298 -5.93 1.96 -15.98
C LEU A 298 -5.88 3.22 -16.86
N SER A 299 -6.01 3.09 -18.17
CA SER A 299 -5.98 4.23 -19.10
C SER A 299 -7.07 5.25 -18.76
N LEU A 300 -8.31 4.77 -18.56
CA LEU A 300 -9.44 5.60 -18.14
C LEU A 300 -9.15 6.31 -16.81
N ARG A 301 -8.65 5.58 -15.80
CA ARG A 301 -8.33 6.15 -14.48
C ARG A 301 -7.22 7.19 -14.54
N LEU A 302 -6.25 7.03 -15.44
CA LEU A 302 -5.21 8.03 -15.69
C LEU A 302 -5.78 9.28 -16.38
N SER A 303 -6.60 9.11 -17.41
CA SER A 303 -7.25 10.23 -18.10
C SER A 303 -8.16 11.03 -17.17
N LEU A 304 -8.97 10.34 -16.34
CA LEU A 304 -9.81 11.00 -15.34
C LEU A 304 -8.97 11.71 -14.29
N THR A 305 -7.92 11.08 -13.76
CA THR A 305 -7.02 11.73 -12.80
C THR A 305 -6.37 12.97 -13.40
N ALA A 306 -5.95 12.93 -14.67
CA ALA A 306 -5.39 14.09 -15.36
C ALA A 306 -6.42 15.22 -15.49
N ALA A 307 -7.61 14.90 -16.01
CA ALA A 307 -8.65 15.89 -16.27
C ALA A 307 -9.20 16.52 -14.97
N ILE A 308 -9.35 15.75 -13.90
CA ILE A 308 -9.79 16.27 -12.59
C ILE A 308 -8.78 17.27 -12.02
N ASN A 309 -7.48 17.07 -12.28
CA ASN A 309 -6.42 17.95 -11.80
C ASN A 309 -6.08 19.09 -12.78
N ASP A 310 -6.75 19.17 -13.93
CA ASP A 310 -6.59 20.29 -14.86
C ASP A 310 -7.28 21.54 -14.31
N THR A 311 -6.51 22.61 -14.13
CA THR A 311 -7.00 23.91 -13.64
C THR A 311 -7.52 24.81 -14.74
N HIS A 312 -7.21 24.51 -16.00
CA HIS A 312 -7.58 25.32 -17.15
C HIS A 312 -8.93 24.88 -17.75
N SER A 313 -9.23 23.58 -17.70
CA SER A 313 -10.48 23.01 -18.21
C SER A 313 -11.21 22.24 -17.11
N PRO A 314 -12.26 22.82 -16.49
CA PRO A 314 -13.03 22.09 -15.48
C PRO A 314 -13.75 20.91 -16.13
N LEU A 315 -13.57 19.72 -15.57
CA LEU A 315 -14.17 18.50 -16.07
C LEU A 315 -15.71 18.57 -16.07
N THR A 316 -16.32 18.47 -17.25
CA THR A 316 -17.77 18.41 -17.41
C THR A 316 -18.28 16.98 -17.43
N HIS A 317 -19.60 16.80 -17.28
CA HIS A 317 -20.23 15.48 -17.40
C HIS A 317 -19.99 14.85 -18.79
N ASP A 318 -20.06 15.65 -19.85
CA ASP A 318 -19.88 15.17 -21.22
C ASP A 318 -18.44 14.75 -21.48
N ASP A 319 -17.46 15.46 -20.90
CA ASP A 319 -16.05 15.04 -20.95
C ASP A 319 -15.85 13.67 -20.28
N VAL A 320 -16.50 13.43 -19.14
CA VAL A 320 -16.44 12.12 -18.47
C VAL A 320 -17.02 11.02 -19.36
N LEU A 321 -18.17 11.26 -19.98
CA LEU A 321 -18.76 10.30 -20.92
C LEU A 321 -17.85 10.03 -22.10
N ASN A 322 -17.25 11.07 -22.69
CA ASN A 322 -16.32 10.92 -23.81
C ASN A 322 -15.10 10.09 -23.41
N LEU A 323 -14.50 10.37 -22.24
CA LEU A 323 -13.38 9.59 -21.72
C LEU A 323 -13.74 8.11 -21.52
N ILE A 324 -14.94 7.82 -21.02
CA ILE A 324 -15.43 6.43 -20.86
C ILE A 324 -15.58 5.75 -22.23
N LEU A 325 -16.16 6.45 -23.21
CA LEU A 325 -16.39 5.93 -24.56
C LEU A 325 -15.06 5.66 -25.31
N GLU A 326 -14.09 6.57 -25.17
CA GLU A 326 -12.76 6.46 -25.79
C GLU A 326 -11.96 5.29 -25.21
N ASN A 327 -12.02 5.08 -23.90
CA ASN A 327 -11.25 4.05 -23.22
C ASN A 327 -11.89 2.65 -23.26
N ARG A 328 -13.01 2.47 -23.98
CA ARG A 328 -13.71 1.19 -24.27
C ARG A 328 -13.45 0.09 -23.24
N LEU A 329 -13.91 0.29 -21.99
CA LEU A 329 -13.86 -0.77 -20.99
C LEU A 329 -14.49 -2.05 -21.58
N PRO A 330 -13.85 -3.22 -21.43
CA PRO A 330 -14.40 -4.45 -21.99
C PRO A 330 -15.81 -4.67 -21.41
N ARG A 331 -16.81 -4.89 -22.29
CA ARG A 331 -18.22 -5.10 -21.91
C ARG A 331 -18.43 -6.27 -20.94
N ASN A 332 -17.43 -7.16 -20.83
CA ASN A 332 -17.40 -8.32 -19.96
C ASN A 332 -16.37 -8.14 -18.83
N MET A 333 -16.29 -6.98 -18.17
CA MET A 333 -15.66 -6.93 -16.85
C MET A 333 -16.46 -7.87 -15.94
N SER A 334 -15.85 -8.99 -15.55
CA SER A 334 -16.38 -9.81 -14.47
C SER A 334 -16.63 -8.91 -13.26
N PRO A 335 -17.76 -9.06 -12.56
CA PRO A 335 -18.03 -8.27 -11.37
C PRO A 335 -16.83 -8.39 -10.43
N ALA A 336 -16.45 -7.26 -9.80
CA ALA A 336 -15.39 -7.27 -8.80
C ALA A 336 -15.73 -8.38 -7.78
N PRO A 337 -14.76 -9.25 -7.44
CA PRO A 337 -14.96 -10.26 -6.40
C PRO A 337 -15.64 -9.63 -5.17
N GLU A 338 -16.51 -10.34 -4.46
CA GLU A 338 -17.19 -9.79 -3.27
C GLU A 338 -16.19 -9.26 -2.21
N THR A 339 -14.98 -9.83 -2.19
CA THR A 339 -13.84 -9.36 -1.38
C THR A 339 -13.40 -7.93 -1.70
N LEU A 340 -13.66 -7.46 -2.92
CA LEU A 340 -13.38 -6.15 -3.48
C LEU A 340 -14.61 -5.25 -3.61
N SER A 341 -15.72 -5.57 -2.91
CA SER A 341 -16.87 -4.67 -2.93
C SER A 341 -16.42 -3.25 -2.58
N VAL A 342 -16.93 -2.27 -3.35
CA VAL A 342 -16.66 -0.84 -3.15
C VAL A 342 -16.87 -0.45 -1.68
N LYS A 343 -17.78 -1.13 -0.97
CA LYS A 343 -17.94 -1.03 0.48
C LYS A 343 -16.64 -1.34 1.23
N ARG A 344 -15.99 -2.51 1.08
CA ARG A 344 -14.74 -2.83 1.81
C ARG A 344 -13.52 -2.01 1.38
N PHE A 345 -13.38 -1.70 0.10
CA PHE A 345 -12.25 -0.89 -0.40
C PHE A 345 -12.39 0.60 -0.01
N LEU A 346 -13.61 1.16 -0.11
CA LEU A 346 -13.89 2.49 0.44
C LEU A 346 -13.85 2.47 1.96
N THR A 347 -14.33 1.43 2.65
CA THR A 347 -14.13 1.29 4.10
C THR A 347 -12.65 1.20 4.44
N PHE A 348 -11.79 0.60 3.61
CA PHE A 348 -10.34 0.59 3.83
C PHE A 348 -9.69 1.99 3.66
N SER A 349 -10.01 2.73 2.58
CA SER A 349 -9.54 4.12 2.39
C SER A 349 -10.22 5.13 3.32
N PHE A 350 -11.51 4.94 3.67
CA PHE A 350 -12.28 5.79 4.59
C PHE A 350 -11.96 5.49 6.06
N ASP A 351 -11.74 4.24 6.48
CA ASP A 351 -11.29 3.90 7.83
C ASP A 351 -9.86 4.39 8.06
N SER A 352 -9.02 4.40 7.02
CA SER A 352 -7.73 5.12 7.05
C SER A 352 -7.88 6.65 7.21
N PHE A 353 -9.08 7.19 6.94
CA PHE A 353 -9.48 8.57 7.28
C PHE A 353 -10.21 8.69 8.63
N CYS A 354 -10.90 7.64 9.09
CA CYS A 354 -11.82 7.63 10.23
C CYS A 354 -11.29 6.89 11.47
N CYS A 355 -10.10 6.30 11.45
CA CYS A 355 -9.48 5.61 12.58
C CYS A 355 -9.23 6.47 13.84
N CYS A 356 -9.69 7.73 13.87
CA CYS A 356 -9.73 8.55 15.06
C CYS A 356 -11.13 8.72 15.67
N TYR A 357 -12.24 8.31 15.03
CA TYR A 357 -13.59 8.64 15.52
C TYR A 357 -14.69 7.69 15.02
N ILE A 358 -14.70 6.43 15.42
CA ILE A 358 -15.96 5.65 15.44
C ILE A 358 -15.98 4.75 16.68
N HIS A 359 -16.69 5.18 17.71
CA HIS A 359 -17.27 4.26 18.69
C HIS A 359 -18.56 3.70 18.06
N PRO A 360 -18.80 2.39 18.06
CA PRO A 360 -20.14 1.87 17.94
C PRO A 360 -20.81 2.04 19.31
N SER A 361 -21.77 2.96 19.40
CA SER A 361 -22.74 2.95 20.51
C SER A 361 -23.85 1.93 20.19
N PRO A 362 -24.45 1.30 21.22
CA PRO A 362 -25.03 -0.05 21.16
C PRO A 362 -26.31 -0.18 20.33
#